data_AF-R9M601-F1
#
_entry.id   AF-R9M601-F1
#
_cell.length_a   1.000
_cell.length_b   1.000
_cell.length_c   1.000
_cell.angle_alpha   90.00
_cell.angle_beta   90.00
_cell.angle_gamma   90.00
#
_symmetry.space_group_name_H-M   'P 1'
#
loop_
_entity.id
_entity.type
_entity.pdbx_description
1 polymer ?
#
loop_
_entity_poly.entity_id
_entity_poly.type
_entity_poly.pdbx_seq_one_letter_code
_entity_poly.pdbx_strand_id
1 'polypeptide(L)' 'MICPYCQQGMQKEELTGDGRRGITWWPLDGPSWNRVIVAKNALSQSRAEAFYCESCKKILIDV' A
#
# COMPACT_ATOMS: atom_id res chain seq x y z
N MET A 1 -9.50 0.56 10.42
CA MET A 1 -9.01 1.94 10.72
C MET A 1 -9.88 2.94 9.97
N ILE A 2 -10.07 4.16 10.48
CA ILE A 2 -10.77 5.24 9.77
C ILE A 2 -9.74 6.13 9.06
N CYS A 3 -10.01 6.51 7.82
CA CYS A 3 -9.14 7.38 7.04
C CYS A 3 -9.13 8.80 7.61
N PRO A 4 -7.97 9.38 7.99
CA PRO A 4 -7.90 10.72 8.56
C PRO A 4 -8.20 11.82 7.54
N TYR A 5 -8.24 11.49 6.24
CA TYR A 5 -8.45 12.48 5.17
C TYR A 5 -9.91 12.57 4.68
N CYS A 6 -10.63 11.45 4.64
CA CYS A 6 -12.01 11.42 4.12
C CYS A 6 -13.02 10.76 5.07
N GLN A 7 -12.57 10.36 6.27
CA GLN A 7 -13.37 9.74 7.33
C GLN A 7 -14.09 8.43 6.94
N GLN A 8 -13.73 7.84 5.80
CA GLN A 8 -14.23 6.53 5.36
C GLN A 8 -13.42 5.38 5.97
N GLY A 9 -13.99 4.18 5.95
CA GLY A 9 -13.31 2.96 6.37
C GLY A 9 -12.06 2.68 5.53
N MET A 10 -11.04 2.13 6.17
CA MET A 10 -9.80 1.65 5.53
C MET A 10 -9.65 0.15 5.67
N GLN A 11 -9.09 -0.47 4.63
CA GLN A 11 -8.72 -1.87 4.57
C GLN A 11 -7.26 -2.05 4.98
N LYS A 12 -6.97 -3.09 5.77
CA LYS A 12 -5.59 -3.44 6.14
C LYS A 12 -5.01 -4.32 5.05
N GLU A 13 -3.86 -3.98 4.53
CA GLU A 13 -3.20 -4.57 3.36
C GLU A 13 -1.70 -4.78 3.64
N GLU A 14 -0.99 -5.49 2.75
CA GLU A 14 0.47 -5.66 2.83
C GLU A 14 1.18 -4.91 1.67
N LEU A 15 2.21 -4.14 2.01
CA LEU A 15 3.14 -3.55 1.05
C LEU A 15 4.36 -4.44 0.93
N THR A 16 4.71 -4.83 -0.31
CA THR A 16 5.90 -5.62 -0.58
C THR A 16 6.84 -4.90 -1.56
N GLY A 17 8.13 -4.92 -1.24
CA GLY A 17 9.22 -4.47 -2.11
C GLY A 17 10.19 -5.62 -2.37
N ASP A 18 10.56 -5.85 -3.62
CA ASP A 18 11.44 -6.97 -4.02
C ASP A 18 12.93 -6.61 -4.04
N GLY A 19 13.28 -5.35 -3.74
CA GLY A 19 14.65 -4.83 -3.73
C GLY A 19 15.27 -4.60 -5.13
N ARG A 20 14.54 -4.89 -6.21
CA ARG A 20 14.98 -4.72 -7.61
C ARG A 20 14.10 -3.74 -8.38
N ARG A 21 12.86 -3.57 -7.94
CA ARG A 21 11.85 -2.62 -8.43
C ARG A 21 11.18 -1.95 -7.23
N GLY A 22 10.52 -0.83 -7.49
CA GLY A 22 9.89 -0.03 -6.46
C GLY A 22 8.86 -0.80 -5.60
N ILE A 23 8.64 -0.33 -4.37
CA ILE A 23 7.58 -0.82 -3.48
C ILE A 23 6.24 -0.66 -4.18
N THR A 24 5.56 -1.78 -4.39
CA THR A 24 4.29 -1.83 -5.12
C THR A 24 3.19 -2.27 -4.17
N TRP A 25 2.09 -1.52 -4.15
CA TRP A 25 0.87 -1.90 -3.45
C TRP A 25 0.03 -2.82 -4.33
N TRP A 26 -0.46 -3.91 -3.72
CA TRP A 26 -1.41 -4.84 -4.31
C TRP A 26 -2.66 -4.91 -3.42
N PRO A 27 -3.85 -5.04 -4.01
CA PRO A 27 -5.03 -5.42 -3.23
C PRO A 27 -4.90 -6.88 -2.73
N LEU A 28 -5.44 -7.14 -1.53
CA LEU A 28 -5.49 -8.45 -0.86
C LEU A 28 -6.05 -9.58 -1.76
N ASP A 29 -6.99 -9.24 -2.65
CA ASP A 29 -7.63 -10.19 -3.57
C ASP A 29 -6.70 -10.67 -4.71
N GLY A 30 -5.47 -10.12 -4.78
CA GLY A 30 -4.43 -10.53 -5.71
C GLY A 30 -4.00 -9.43 -6.69
N PRO A 31 -3.15 -9.78 -7.68
CA PRO A 31 -2.57 -8.81 -8.60
C PRO A 31 -3.64 -8.11 -9.45
N SER A 32 -3.87 -6.82 -9.21
CA SER A 32 -4.78 -5.97 -9.99
C SER A 32 -4.01 -5.09 -10.98
N TRP A 33 -4.65 -4.73 -12.10
CA TRP A 33 -4.13 -3.73 -13.04
C TRP A 33 -3.96 -2.34 -12.38
N ASN A 34 -4.63 -2.11 -11.25
CA ASN A 34 -4.52 -0.89 -10.44
C ASN A 34 -3.35 -0.95 -9.45
N ARG A 35 -2.12 -1.07 -9.95
CA ARG A 35 -0.92 -1.00 -9.11
C ARG A 35 -0.62 0.44 -8.67
N VAL A 36 -0.27 0.65 -7.41
CA VAL A 36 0.26 1.93 -6.92
C VAL A 36 1.74 1.73 -6.56
N ILE A 37 2.63 2.56 -7.13
CA ILE A 37 4.06 2.54 -6.80
C ILE A 37 4.29 3.50 -5.63
N VAL A 38 4.64 2.95 -4.46
CA VAL A 38 4.80 3.68 -3.20
C VAL A 38 6.21 4.26 -3.06
N ALA A 39 7.24 3.58 -3.58
CA ALA A 39 8.60 4.11 -3.65
C ALA A 39 9.34 3.47 -4.83
N LYS A 40 10.02 4.23 -5.70
CA LYS A 40 10.68 3.66 -6.88
C LYS A 40 11.97 2.85 -6.59
N ASN A 41 12.65 3.15 -5.48
CA ASN A 41 13.93 2.55 -5.12
C ASN A 41 13.84 1.99 -3.70
N ALA A 42 13.60 0.69 -3.56
CA ALA A 42 13.88 -0.05 -2.33
C ALA A 42 15.18 -0.82 -2.56
N LEU A 43 16.22 -0.56 -1.76
CA LEU A 43 17.51 -1.25 -1.86
C LEU A 43 17.50 -2.64 -1.20
N SER A 44 16.43 -2.97 -0.48
CA SER A 44 16.26 -4.23 0.25
C SER A 44 14.84 -4.75 0.09
N GLN A 45 14.68 -6.07 0.25
CA GLN A 45 13.36 -6.66 0.39
C GLN A 45 12.69 -6.09 1.65
N SER A 46 11.47 -5.59 1.50
CA SER A 46 10.72 -4.96 2.59
C SER A 46 9.29 -5.47 2.59
N ARG A 47 8.75 -5.70 3.78
CA ARG A 47 7.32 -5.94 4.00
C ARG A 47 6.86 -4.99 5.08
N ALA A 48 5.73 -4.33 4.86
CA ALA A 48 5.09 -3.46 5.85
C ALA A 48 3.58 -3.64 5.80
N GLU A 49 2.95 -3.64 6.97
CA GLU A 49 1.50 -3.53 7.04
C GLU A 49 1.10 -2.10 6.65
N ALA A 50 0.03 -1.98 5.88
CA ALA A 50 -0.48 -0.69 5.45
C ALA A 50 -2.01 -0.67 5.56
N PHE A 51 -2.56 0.53 5.57
CA PHE A 51 -4.00 0.75 5.48
C PHE A 51 -4.30 1.51 4.20
N TYR A 52 -5.14 0.95 3.34
CA TYR A 52 -5.58 1.57 2.10
C TYR A 52 -7.01 2.09 2.22
N CYS A 53 -7.26 3.29 1.70
CA CYS A 53 -8.58 3.89 1.63
C CYS A 53 -9.08 3.94 0.18
N GLU A 54 -10.08 3.12 -0.14
CA GLU A 54 -10.63 3.02 -1.49
C GLU A 54 -11.31 4.32 -1.96
N SER A 55 -11.92 5.08 -1.05
CA SER A 55 -12.65 6.32 -1.37
C SER A 55 -11.74 7.46 -1.81
N CYS A 56 -10.56 7.62 -1.20
CA CYS A 56 -9.65 8.72 -1.49
C CYS A 56 -8.28 8.29 -2.06
N LYS A 57 -8.11 6.98 -2.31
CA LYS A 57 -6.91 6.36 -2.89
C LYS A 57 -5.62 6.61 -2.11
N LYS A 58 -5.72 6.86 -0.80
CA LYS A 58 -4.57 7.09 0.08
C LYS A 58 -4.15 5.81 0.80
N ILE A 59 -2.84 5.65 0.98
CA ILE A 59 -2.21 4.58 1.76
C ILE A 59 -1.60 5.22 3.01
N LEU A 60 -1.83 4.61 4.17
CA LEU A 60 -1.12 4.89 5.42
C LEU A 60 -0.23 3.71 5.74
N ILE A 61 0.99 3.99 6.16
CA ILE A 61 1.97 3.00 6.58
C ILE A 61 2.24 3.27 8.05
N ASP A 62 2.00 2.27 8.89
CA ASP A 62 2.38 2.33 10.30
C ASP A 62 3.84 1.86 10.40
N VAL A 63 4.71 2.70 10.95
CA VAL A 63 6.18 2.50 10.99
C VAL A 63 6.68 2.24 12.41
#